data_AF-A0A1G7UFP6-F1
#
_entry.id   AF-A0A1G7UFP6-F1
#
_cell.length_a   1.000
_cell.length_b   1.000
_cell.length_c   1.000
_cell.angle_alpha   90.00
_cell.angle_beta   90.00
_cell.angle_gamma   90.00
#
_symmetry.space_group_name_H-M   'P 1'
#
loop_
_entity.id
_entity.type
_entity.pdbx_description
1 polymer ?
#
loop_
_entity_poly.entity_id
_entity_poly.type
_entity_poly.pdbx_seq_one_letter_code
_entity_poly.pdbx_strand_id
1 'polypeptide(L)'
;MDSPVTIAAPPSSSKARSRGGSTRLIVARQDPKTRSISPVGVLRTSPAGFVFAYLQRVRDIPGFRPLLGFADLTRHYRSKNLFPLFSQRIMNRRRPDYQQYLNVLGLSANSSELTILGRSGGRRAGDAIFLVPEPHVNENGQTSATFFVHGLRHLSGHEARISQLRIGELLELRDNPENPANPRALLVTGDGVELGWVPDLLLDYVHAVRNHNLADLHVAQINGADAPPNLRLRVEFSGFLAPGYQPFRGPDWEISPDRTM
;
A
#
# COMPACT_ATOMS: atom_id res chain seq x y z
N MET A 1 28.56 40.34 28.40
CA MET A 1 28.90 38.92 28.19
C MET A 1 27.61 38.25 27.73
N ASP A 2 27.35 38.30 26.43
CA ASP A 2 26.19 37.63 25.81
C ASP A 2 26.64 36.26 25.30
N SER A 3 26.02 35.20 25.78
CA SER A 3 26.17 33.84 25.25
C SER A 3 25.05 33.57 24.25
N PRO A 4 25.34 33.07 23.04
CA PRO A 4 24.31 32.82 22.05
C PRO A 4 23.53 31.53 22.37
N VAL A 5 22.21 31.64 22.33
CA VAL A 5 21.27 30.51 22.36
C VAL A 5 21.44 29.68 21.09
N THR A 6 21.91 28.44 21.24
CA THR A 6 22.00 27.48 20.14
C THR A 6 20.61 26.89 19.89
N ILE A 7 20.00 27.26 18.76
CA ILE A 7 18.76 26.65 18.28
C ILE A 7 19.11 25.25 17.75
N ALA A 8 18.61 24.22 18.43
CA ALA A 8 18.75 22.84 17.99
C ALA A 8 18.06 22.63 16.64
N ALA A 9 18.81 22.14 15.66
CA ALA A 9 18.27 21.73 14.36
C ALA A 9 17.24 20.60 14.54
N PRO A 10 16.17 20.56 13.72
CA PRO A 10 15.20 19.47 13.76
C PRO A 10 15.89 18.13 13.47
N PRO A 11 15.44 17.02 14.09
CA PRO A 11 16.08 15.72 13.92
C PRO A 11 16.05 15.33 12.44
N SER A 12 17.25 15.01 11.93
CA SER A 12 17.47 14.55 10.57
C SER A 12 16.62 13.32 10.29
N SER A 13 15.99 13.32 9.11
CA SER A 13 15.23 12.21 8.57
C SER A 13 16.00 10.90 8.73
N SER A 14 15.45 10.04 9.59
CA SER A 14 15.91 8.67 9.76
C SER A 14 15.97 8.01 8.39
N LYS A 15 17.20 7.78 7.91
CA LYS A 15 17.47 6.80 6.86
C LYS A 15 16.98 5.47 7.41
N ALA A 16 15.74 5.11 7.08
CA ALA A 16 15.23 3.77 7.20
C ALA A 16 16.13 2.86 6.33
N ARG A 17 17.20 2.36 6.94
CA ARG A 17 17.99 1.26 6.41
C ARG A 17 16.99 0.14 6.13
N SER A 18 16.82 -0.21 4.87
CA SER A 18 16.13 -1.44 4.48
C SER A 18 16.99 -2.63 4.95
N ARG A 19 16.91 -2.97 6.23
CA ARG A 19 17.31 -4.30 6.69
C ARG A 19 16.29 -5.26 6.09
N GLY A 20 16.79 -6.28 5.40
CA GLY A 20 16.03 -7.21 4.55
C GLY A 20 14.92 -7.97 5.27
N GLY A 21 13.80 -7.31 5.52
CA GLY A 21 12.54 -7.93 5.88
C GLY A 21 11.91 -8.58 4.65
N SER A 22 11.32 -9.76 4.85
CA SER A 22 10.47 -10.41 3.85
C SER A 22 9.41 -9.41 3.39
N THR A 23 9.42 -9.05 2.10
CA THR A 23 8.37 -8.20 1.55
C THR A 23 7.15 -9.08 1.29
N ARG A 24 6.05 -8.79 1.97
CA ARG A 24 4.75 -9.46 1.81
C ARG A 24 3.76 -8.48 1.17
N LEU A 25 3.16 -8.89 0.07
CA LEU A 25 2.13 -8.15 -0.64
C LEU A 25 0.82 -8.94 -0.60
N ILE A 26 -0.27 -8.26 -0.27
CA ILE A 26 -1.61 -8.77 -0.49
C ILE A 26 -1.94 -8.63 -1.96
N VAL A 27 -2.34 -9.73 -2.58
CA VAL A 27 -2.94 -9.73 -3.91
C VAL A 27 -4.43 -9.63 -3.73
N ALA A 28 -5.04 -8.62 -4.34
CA ALA A 28 -6.47 -8.38 -4.29
C ALA A 28 -7.06 -8.28 -5.68
N ARG A 29 -8.35 -8.57 -5.76
CA ARG A 29 -9.16 -8.46 -6.97
C ARG A 29 -10.33 -7.53 -6.72
N GLN A 30 -10.60 -6.66 -7.68
CA GLN A 30 -11.83 -5.89 -7.73
C GLN A 30 -12.87 -6.63 -8.58
N ASP A 31 -14.08 -6.79 -8.06
CA ASP A 31 -15.19 -7.33 -8.85
C ASP A 31 -15.60 -6.32 -9.94
N PRO A 32 -15.71 -6.73 -11.22
CA PRO A 32 -16.00 -5.81 -12.31
C PRO A 32 -17.41 -5.21 -12.24
N LYS A 33 -18.37 -5.87 -11.59
CA LYS A 33 -19.77 -5.44 -11.52
C LYS A 33 -20.04 -4.59 -10.28
N THR A 34 -19.75 -5.15 -9.12
CA THR A 34 -20.01 -4.54 -7.80
C THR A 34 -18.93 -3.55 -7.39
N ARG A 35 -17.75 -3.58 -8.04
CA ARG A 35 -16.56 -2.79 -7.67
C ARG A 35 -16.00 -3.11 -6.29
N SER A 36 -16.54 -4.11 -5.60
CA SER A 36 -16.04 -4.59 -4.32
C SER A 36 -14.61 -5.11 -4.45
N ILE A 37 -13.82 -4.91 -3.41
CA ILE A 37 -12.43 -5.36 -3.35
C ILE A 37 -12.38 -6.60 -2.46
N SER A 38 -11.77 -7.67 -2.95
CA SER A 38 -11.56 -8.90 -2.18
C SER A 38 -10.08 -9.27 -2.19
N PRO A 39 -9.46 -9.48 -1.02
CA PRO A 39 -8.12 -10.07 -0.96
C PRO A 39 -8.22 -11.53 -1.41
N VAL A 40 -7.30 -11.95 -2.28
CA VAL A 40 -7.34 -13.30 -2.90
C VAL A 40 -6.10 -14.12 -2.59
N GLY A 41 -4.97 -13.49 -2.27
CA GLY A 41 -3.75 -14.23 -2.03
C GLY A 41 -2.64 -13.37 -1.46
N VAL A 42 -1.51 -14.02 -1.24
CA VAL A 42 -0.32 -13.43 -0.66
C VAL A 42 0.86 -13.75 -1.56
N LEU A 43 1.54 -12.70 -2.02
CA LEU A 43 2.81 -12.80 -2.73
C LEU A 43 3.92 -12.35 -1.77
N ARG A 44 4.95 -13.18 -1.59
CA ARG A 44 6.06 -12.87 -0.67
C ARG A 44 7.40 -13.35 -1.19
N THR A 45 8.47 -12.77 -0.65
CA THR A 45 9.82 -13.34 -0.80
C THR A 45 10.09 -14.46 0.20
N SER A 46 10.97 -15.36 -0.20
CA SER A 46 11.55 -16.47 0.58
C SER A 46 13.02 -16.63 0.20
N PRO A 47 13.84 -17.36 0.98
CA PRO A 47 15.24 -17.60 0.62
C PRO A 47 15.43 -18.28 -0.76
N ALA A 48 14.44 -19.05 -1.22
CA ALA A 48 14.48 -19.76 -2.49
C ALA A 48 13.87 -18.97 -3.68
N GLY A 49 13.43 -17.74 -3.47
CA GLY A 49 12.75 -16.90 -4.46
C GLY A 49 11.38 -16.43 -3.98
N PHE A 50 10.36 -16.48 -4.83
CA PHE A 50 9.02 -15.97 -4.58
C PHE A 50 8.02 -17.08 -4.27
N VAL A 51 7.09 -16.76 -3.39
CA VAL A 51 5.96 -17.64 -3.05
C VAL A 51 4.66 -16.89 -3.26
N PHE A 52 3.73 -17.50 -4.00
CA PHE A 52 2.34 -17.06 -4.07
C PHE A 52 1.43 -18.16 -3.54
N ALA A 53 0.47 -17.78 -2.70
CA ALA A 53 -0.56 -18.69 -2.22
C ALA A 53 -1.91 -17.96 -2.08
N TYR A 54 -3.00 -18.67 -2.35
CA TYR A 54 -4.34 -18.13 -2.16
C TYR A 54 -4.72 -18.07 -0.68
N LEU A 55 -5.58 -17.11 -0.36
CA LEU A 55 -6.30 -17.11 0.91
C LEU A 55 -7.42 -18.16 0.87
N GLN A 56 -7.74 -18.80 1.98
CA GLN A 56 -8.80 -19.80 2.05
C GLN A 56 -10.16 -19.23 1.62
N ARG A 57 -10.42 -17.97 2.01
CA ARG A 57 -11.67 -17.23 1.72
C ARG A 57 -12.02 -17.08 0.24
N VAL A 58 -11.08 -17.35 -0.68
CA VAL A 58 -11.38 -17.24 -2.12
C VAL A 58 -12.48 -18.21 -2.56
N ARG A 59 -12.72 -19.27 -1.79
CA ARG A 59 -13.81 -20.23 -2.00
C ARG A 59 -15.18 -19.62 -1.73
N ASP A 60 -15.24 -18.60 -0.87
CA ASP A 60 -16.46 -17.93 -0.46
C ASP A 60 -16.81 -16.75 -1.38
N ILE A 61 -15.90 -16.38 -2.29
CA ILE A 61 -16.12 -15.31 -3.26
C ILE A 61 -16.96 -15.87 -4.43
N PRO A 62 -18.22 -15.42 -4.63
CA PRO A 62 -19.07 -15.94 -5.68
C PRO A 62 -18.47 -15.72 -7.07
N GLY A 63 -18.43 -16.78 -7.88
CA GLY A 63 -17.89 -16.71 -9.24
C GLY A 63 -16.38 -16.45 -9.30
N PHE A 64 -15.66 -16.66 -8.21
CA PHE A 64 -14.20 -16.55 -8.21
C PHE A 64 -13.58 -17.47 -9.27
N ARG A 65 -12.61 -16.93 -9.99
CA ARG A 65 -11.84 -17.66 -10.99
C ARG A 65 -10.37 -17.58 -10.57
N PRO A 66 -9.65 -18.72 -10.54
CA PRO A 66 -8.22 -18.70 -10.27
C PRO A 66 -7.48 -17.77 -11.23
N LEU A 67 -6.43 -17.14 -10.72
CA LEU A 67 -5.54 -16.30 -11.51
C LEU A 67 -4.79 -17.14 -12.55
N LEU A 68 -4.49 -16.53 -13.71
CA LEU A 68 -3.81 -17.19 -14.81
C LEU A 68 -2.44 -17.74 -14.34
N GLY A 69 -2.20 -19.02 -14.58
CA GLY A 69 -1.00 -19.74 -14.12
C GLY A 69 -1.09 -20.28 -12.70
N PHE A 70 -2.20 -20.05 -12.00
CA PHE A 70 -2.41 -20.42 -10.60
C PHE A 70 -3.74 -21.15 -10.40
N ALA A 71 -3.97 -22.25 -11.12
CA ALA A 71 -5.26 -22.95 -11.15
C ALA A 71 -5.66 -23.66 -9.84
N ASP A 72 -4.69 -24.11 -9.04
CA ASP A 72 -4.89 -24.83 -7.79
C ASP A 72 -4.92 -23.85 -6.61
N LEU A 73 -6.08 -23.76 -5.97
CA LEU A 73 -6.33 -22.83 -4.85
C LEU A 73 -5.66 -23.25 -3.54
N THR A 74 -5.13 -24.47 -3.46
CA THR A 74 -4.47 -25.03 -2.28
C THR A 74 -2.95 -25.06 -2.38
N ARG A 75 -2.42 -24.93 -3.59
CA ARG A 75 -0.98 -25.00 -3.82
C ARG A 75 -0.25 -23.72 -3.37
N HIS A 76 0.91 -23.90 -2.74
CA HIS A 76 1.89 -22.81 -2.61
C HIS A 76 2.79 -22.82 -3.84
N TYR A 77 2.62 -21.82 -4.69
CA TYR A 77 3.42 -21.66 -5.89
C TYR A 77 4.77 -21.08 -5.50
N ARG A 78 5.85 -21.72 -5.95
CA ARG A 78 7.23 -21.33 -5.63
C ARG A 78 8.01 -21.16 -6.93
N SER A 79 8.83 -20.12 -7.01
CA SER A 79 9.67 -19.86 -8.19
C SER A 79 10.90 -19.04 -7.79
N LYS A 80 12.04 -19.31 -8.41
CA LYS A 80 13.25 -18.49 -8.23
C LYS A 80 13.05 -17.06 -8.75
N ASN A 81 12.30 -16.90 -9.83
CA ASN A 81 11.99 -15.62 -10.47
C ASN A 81 10.55 -15.19 -10.19
N LEU A 82 10.27 -13.88 -10.24
CA LEU A 82 8.91 -13.38 -10.05
C LEU A 82 7.97 -13.94 -11.13
N PHE A 83 6.82 -14.46 -10.73
CA PHE A 83 5.89 -15.11 -11.66
C PHE A 83 5.43 -14.16 -12.77
N PRO A 84 5.25 -14.64 -14.01
CA PRO A 84 4.86 -13.80 -15.15
C PRO A 84 3.63 -12.92 -14.91
N LEU A 85 2.62 -13.42 -14.18
CA LEU A 85 1.44 -12.63 -13.82
C LEU A 85 1.81 -11.34 -13.07
N PHE A 86 2.81 -11.40 -12.19
CA PHE A 86 3.24 -10.28 -11.36
C PHE A 86 4.35 -9.45 -12.02
N SER A 87 5.34 -10.09 -12.67
CA SER A 87 6.45 -9.36 -13.30
C SER A 87 6.00 -8.51 -14.49
N GLN A 88 4.98 -8.93 -15.25
CA GLN A 88 4.39 -8.12 -16.33
C GLN A 88 3.68 -6.84 -15.85
N ARG A 89 3.52 -6.65 -14.54
CA ARG A 89 2.95 -5.41 -13.94
C ARG A 89 4.01 -4.39 -13.58
N ILE A 90 5.27 -4.75 -13.75
CA ILE A 90 6.41 -3.86 -13.54
C ILE A 90 6.82 -3.30 -14.90
N MET A 91 7.01 -1.99 -14.98
CA MET A 91 7.52 -1.34 -16.18
C MET A 91 8.86 -1.98 -16.58
N ASN A 92 9.03 -2.29 -17.86
CA ASN A 92 10.29 -2.84 -18.36
C ASN A 92 11.44 -1.87 -18.10
N ARG A 93 12.52 -2.36 -17.45
CA ARG A 93 13.72 -1.57 -17.09
C ARG A 93 14.43 -0.93 -18.29
N ARG A 94 14.22 -1.45 -19.51
CA ARG A 94 14.79 -0.93 -20.76
C ARG A 94 14.02 0.27 -21.34
N ARG A 95 12.86 0.62 -20.79
CA ARG A 95 12.10 1.78 -21.26
C ARG A 95 12.85 3.08 -20.93
N PRO A 96 12.91 4.05 -21.84
CA PRO A 96 13.59 5.33 -21.58
C PRO A 96 13.04 6.09 -20.37
N ASP A 97 11.75 5.96 -20.07
CA ASP A 97 11.05 6.61 -18.97
C ASP A 97 11.04 5.82 -17.65
N TYR A 98 11.77 4.70 -17.57
CA TYR A 98 11.78 3.85 -16.37
C TYR A 98 12.29 4.58 -15.12
N GLN A 99 13.30 5.44 -15.25
CA GLN A 99 13.81 6.22 -14.12
C GLN A 99 12.77 7.22 -13.61
N GLN A 100 12.04 7.88 -14.52
CA GLN A 100 10.95 8.78 -14.14
C GLN A 100 9.82 8.03 -13.45
N TYR A 101 9.48 6.84 -13.93
CA TYR A 101 8.53 5.95 -13.27
C TYR A 101 8.95 5.61 -11.83
N LEU A 102 10.21 5.26 -11.59
CA LEU A 102 10.70 5.02 -10.22
C LEU A 102 10.66 6.28 -9.35
N ASN A 103 10.96 7.45 -9.92
CA ASN A 103 10.86 8.72 -9.20
C ASN A 103 9.42 9.02 -8.77
N VAL A 104 8.42 8.82 -9.65
CA VAL A 104 6.99 8.95 -9.33
C VAL A 104 6.59 7.99 -8.21
N LEU A 105 7.17 6.80 -8.17
CA LEU A 105 6.96 5.85 -7.08
C LEU A 105 7.75 6.18 -5.81
N GLY A 106 8.70 7.13 -5.88
CA GLY A 106 9.65 7.46 -4.83
C GLY A 106 10.54 6.29 -4.46
N LEU A 107 11.11 5.63 -5.48
CA LEU A 107 11.95 4.45 -5.38
C LEU A 107 13.31 4.70 -6.03
N SER A 108 14.34 4.01 -5.54
CA SER A 108 15.67 4.02 -6.15
C SER A 108 15.81 2.94 -7.23
N ALA A 109 16.83 3.08 -8.10
CA ALA A 109 17.13 2.12 -9.17
C ALA A 109 17.38 0.68 -8.68
N ASN A 110 17.83 0.53 -7.43
CA ASN A 110 18.14 -0.75 -6.79
C ASN A 110 16.94 -1.37 -6.05
N SER A 111 15.76 -0.76 -6.13
CA SER A 111 14.56 -1.29 -5.50
C SER A 111 14.20 -2.66 -6.06
N SER A 112 13.81 -3.58 -5.18
CA SER A 112 13.40 -4.93 -5.57
C SER A 112 12.12 -4.93 -6.40
N GLU A 113 11.90 -5.99 -7.18
CA GLU A 113 10.67 -6.15 -7.97
C GLU A 113 9.40 -6.08 -7.11
N LEU A 114 9.39 -6.70 -5.92
CA LEU A 114 8.25 -6.63 -5.00
C LEU A 114 8.04 -5.23 -4.42
N THR A 115 9.12 -4.49 -4.18
CA THR A 115 9.01 -3.10 -3.72
C THR A 115 8.37 -2.23 -4.79
N ILE A 116 8.78 -2.37 -6.06
CA ILE A 116 8.19 -1.64 -7.19
C ILE A 116 6.72 -2.04 -7.37
N LEU A 117 6.43 -3.34 -7.30
CA LEU A 117 5.09 -3.87 -7.46
C LEU A 117 4.14 -3.41 -6.34
N GLY A 118 4.58 -3.45 -5.08
CA GLY A 118 3.81 -2.97 -3.94
C GLY A 118 3.58 -1.45 -3.99
N ARG A 119 4.59 -0.68 -4.38
CA ARG A 119 4.49 0.79 -4.44
C ARG A 119 3.58 1.28 -5.56
N SER A 120 3.64 0.65 -6.73
CA SER A 120 2.77 0.95 -7.87
C SER A 120 1.35 0.38 -7.72
N GLY A 121 1.17 -0.54 -6.77
CA GLY A 121 -0.02 -1.36 -6.64
C GLY A 121 -0.19 -2.39 -7.76
N GLY A 122 0.79 -2.55 -8.66
CA GLY A 122 0.76 -3.51 -9.77
C GLY A 122 -0.45 -3.39 -10.68
N ARG A 123 -1.08 -2.21 -10.75
CA ARG A 123 -2.29 -2.00 -11.54
C ARG A 123 -1.95 -2.06 -13.02
N ARG A 124 -2.76 -2.80 -13.77
CA ARG A 124 -2.67 -2.91 -15.23
C ARG A 124 -4.01 -2.56 -15.85
N ALA A 125 -3.99 -1.75 -16.90
CA ALA A 125 -5.19 -1.44 -17.66
C ALA A 125 -5.79 -2.74 -18.22
N GLY A 126 -7.10 -2.92 -18.03
CA GLY A 126 -7.84 -4.09 -18.52
C GLY A 126 -7.91 -5.28 -17.57
N ASP A 127 -7.28 -5.22 -16.39
CA ASP A 127 -7.55 -6.19 -15.33
C ASP A 127 -7.90 -5.54 -14.00
N ALA A 128 -8.40 -6.37 -13.09
CA ALA A 128 -8.92 -5.95 -11.80
C ALA A 128 -8.02 -6.42 -10.65
N ILE A 129 -6.76 -6.73 -10.91
CA ILE A 129 -5.82 -7.22 -9.90
C ILE A 129 -4.92 -6.08 -9.47
N PHE A 130 -4.72 -5.94 -8.16
CA PHE A 130 -3.77 -4.99 -7.61
C PHE A 130 -3.16 -5.55 -6.33
N LEU A 131 -2.07 -4.93 -5.91
CA LEU A 131 -1.28 -5.36 -4.77
C LEU A 131 -1.19 -4.27 -3.71
N VAL A 132 -1.21 -4.68 -2.44
CA VAL A 132 -1.04 -3.78 -1.31
C VAL A 132 0.07 -4.31 -0.42
N PRO A 133 1.11 -3.50 -0.10
CA PRO A 133 2.15 -3.93 0.81
C PRO A 133 1.60 -4.11 2.22
N GLU A 134 2.08 -5.14 2.91
CA GLU A 134 1.87 -5.28 4.35
C GLU A 134 2.48 -4.09 5.10
N PRO A 135 1.73 -3.41 5.97
CA PRO A 135 2.29 -2.41 6.89
C PRO A 135 3.42 -3.02 7.72
N HIS A 136 4.48 -2.25 7.92
CA HIS A 136 5.58 -2.66 8.77
C HIS A 136 5.18 -2.52 10.23
N VAL A 137 5.43 -3.55 11.05
CA VAL A 137 5.26 -3.51 12.50
C VAL A 137 6.55 -4.03 13.12
N ASN A 138 7.14 -3.29 14.05
CA ASN A 138 8.31 -3.76 14.79
C ASN A 138 7.91 -4.43 16.12
N GLU A 139 8.90 -4.89 16.88
CA GLU A 139 8.69 -5.58 18.15
C GLU A 139 8.09 -4.69 19.26
N ASN A 140 8.26 -3.37 19.18
CA ASN A 140 7.73 -2.44 20.18
C ASN A 140 6.32 -1.91 19.82
N GLY A 141 5.70 -2.44 18.77
CA GLY A 141 4.38 -2.04 18.30
C GLY A 141 4.37 -0.78 17.44
N GLN A 142 5.50 -0.12 17.22
CA GLN A 142 5.59 0.98 16.25
C GLN A 142 5.37 0.43 14.85
N THR A 143 4.55 1.14 14.09
CA THR A 143 4.12 0.72 12.76
C THR A 143 4.15 1.85 11.76
N SER A 144 4.32 1.49 10.49
CA SER A 144 4.14 2.42 9.39
C SER A 144 3.62 1.72 8.12
N ALA A 145 2.87 2.48 7.33
CA ALA A 145 2.47 2.14 5.99
C ALA A 145 2.63 3.36 5.09
N THR A 146 3.00 3.14 3.83
CA THR A 146 2.97 4.21 2.82
C THR A 146 2.04 3.81 1.69
N PHE A 147 1.17 4.73 1.27
CA PHE A 147 0.22 4.49 0.19
C PHE A 147 -0.05 5.76 -0.61
N PHE A 148 -0.58 5.59 -1.82
CA PHE A 148 -1.11 6.70 -2.60
C PHE A 148 -2.57 6.92 -2.25
N VAL A 149 -2.95 8.19 -2.03
CA VAL A 149 -4.34 8.55 -1.74
C VAL A 149 -5.20 8.22 -2.95
N HIS A 150 -6.32 7.53 -2.70
CA HIS A 150 -7.22 7.05 -3.75
C HIS A 150 -8.38 8.02 -4.00
N GLY A 151 -8.98 7.91 -5.18
CA GLY A 151 -10.24 8.59 -5.50
C GLY A 151 -10.15 10.08 -5.80
N LEU A 152 -8.94 10.66 -5.92
CA LEU A 152 -8.73 12.08 -6.24
C LEU A 152 -9.64 12.61 -7.37
N ARG A 153 -9.79 11.85 -8.46
CA ARG A 153 -10.65 12.21 -9.60
C ARG A 153 -12.14 12.41 -9.27
N HIS A 154 -12.61 11.99 -8.10
CA HIS A 154 -13.99 12.12 -7.65
C HIS A 154 -14.24 13.39 -6.85
N LEU A 155 -13.19 14.16 -6.55
CA LEU A 155 -13.26 15.39 -5.78
C LEU A 155 -13.06 16.61 -6.67
N SER A 156 -13.71 17.71 -6.36
CA SER A 156 -13.43 19.02 -6.95
C SER A 156 -12.46 19.81 -6.07
N GLY A 157 -11.58 20.63 -6.65
CA GLY A 157 -10.70 21.54 -5.89
C GLY A 157 -9.45 20.91 -5.26
N HIS A 158 -9.32 19.58 -5.28
CA HIS A 158 -8.16 18.87 -4.74
C HIS A 158 -6.83 19.29 -5.39
N GLU A 159 -6.83 19.62 -6.69
CA GLU A 159 -5.61 19.99 -7.43
C GLU A 159 -4.94 21.25 -6.87
N ALA A 160 -5.73 22.28 -6.60
CA ALA A 160 -5.23 23.52 -6.03
C ALA A 160 -4.60 23.25 -4.66
N ARG A 161 -5.25 22.43 -3.83
CA ARG A 161 -4.71 22.07 -2.52
C ARG A 161 -3.43 21.24 -2.62
N ILE A 162 -3.38 20.24 -3.50
CA ILE A 162 -2.20 19.38 -3.68
C ILE A 162 -0.99 20.21 -4.12
N SER A 163 -1.19 21.20 -4.98
CA SER A 163 -0.12 22.08 -5.45
C SER A 163 0.52 22.93 -4.34
N GLN A 164 -0.18 23.10 -3.21
CA GLN A 164 0.27 23.89 -2.05
C GLN A 164 0.87 23.02 -0.94
N LEU A 165 0.69 21.70 -1.00
CA LEU A 165 1.22 20.77 0.00
C LEU A 165 2.76 20.81 0.01
N ARG A 166 3.34 20.53 1.18
CA ARG A 166 4.77 20.35 1.37
C ARG A 166 5.05 18.92 1.82
N ILE A 167 6.19 18.38 1.40
CA ILE A 167 6.67 17.10 1.94
C ILE A 167 6.89 17.26 3.45
N GLY A 168 6.39 16.30 4.23
CA GLY A 168 6.40 16.32 5.69
C GLY A 168 5.22 17.07 6.33
N GLU A 169 4.35 17.71 5.53
CA GLU A 169 3.14 18.35 6.04
C GLU A 169 2.17 17.31 6.62
N LEU A 170 1.62 17.61 7.80
CA LEU A 170 0.64 16.78 8.46
C LEU A 170 -0.72 16.89 7.75
N LEU A 171 -1.38 15.75 7.62
CA LEU A 171 -2.72 15.62 7.08
C LEU A 171 -3.62 14.97 8.13
N GLU A 172 -4.92 15.09 7.92
CA GLU A 172 -5.93 14.58 8.83
C GLU A 172 -6.68 13.39 8.21
N LEU A 173 -7.18 12.52 9.08
CA LEU A 173 -8.09 11.44 8.73
C LEU A 173 -9.45 11.69 9.35
N ARG A 174 -10.49 11.72 8.51
CA ARG A 174 -11.88 11.92 8.91
C ARG A 174 -12.71 10.71 8.52
N ASP A 175 -13.54 10.24 9.44
CA ASP A 175 -14.53 9.20 9.15
C ASP A 175 -15.54 9.70 8.10
N ASN A 176 -15.90 8.85 7.15
CA ASN A 176 -16.86 9.17 6.08
C ASN A 176 -17.97 8.11 6.02
N PRO A 177 -18.88 8.06 7.01
CA PRO A 177 -19.94 7.05 7.10
C PRO A 177 -20.94 7.14 5.95
N GLU A 178 -21.10 8.33 5.36
CA GLU A 178 -21.98 8.60 4.23
C GLU A 178 -21.40 8.13 2.88
N ASN A 179 -20.20 7.55 2.86
CA ASN A 179 -19.61 7.07 1.62
C ASN A 179 -20.45 5.91 1.06
N PRO A 180 -21.03 6.05 -0.15
CA PRO A 180 -21.97 5.05 -0.68
C PRO A 180 -21.30 3.73 -1.06
N ALA A 181 -19.97 3.71 -1.24
CA ALA A 181 -19.22 2.50 -1.55
C ALA A 181 -18.79 1.75 -0.29
N ASN A 182 -18.43 2.47 0.78
CA ASN A 182 -17.91 1.87 2.00
C ASN A 182 -18.09 2.81 3.22
N PRO A 183 -19.04 2.53 4.15
CA PRO A 183 -19.27 3.38 5.32
C PRO A 183 -18.12 3.39 6.33
N ARG A 184 -17.10 2.53 6.17
CA ARG A 184 -15.87 2.56 6.98
C ARG A 184 -14.77 3.42 6.35
N ALA A 185 -15.03 4.06 5.22
CA ALA A 185 -14.04 4.83 4.48
C ALA A 185 -13.45 5.97 5.33
N LEU A 186 -12.15 6.15 5.21
CA LEU A 186 -11.41 7.23 5.84
C LEU A 186 -10.98 8.23 4.77
N LEU A 187 -11.49 9.44 4.91
CA LEU A 187 -11.15 10.58 4.06
C LEU A 187 -9.86 11.23 4.56
N VAL A 188 -8.94 11.47 3.64
CA VAL A 188 -7.73 12.26 3.87
C VAL A 188 -8.06 13.73 3.61
N THR A 189 -7.75 14.60 4.56
CA THR A 189 -7.98 16.05 4.45
C THR A 189 -6.70 16.84 4.77
N GLY A 190 -6.57 18.02 4.17
CA GLY A 190 -5.52 18.99 4.49
C GLY A 190 -6.12 20.39 4.55
N ASP A 191 -6.08 21.02 5.73
CA ASP A 191 -6.76 22.30 6.03
C ASP A 191 -8.25 22.28 5.65
N GLY A 192 -8.95 21.19 6.01
CA GLY A 192 -10.37 21.00 5.70
C GLY A 192 -10.70 20.67 4.24
N VAL A 193 -9.73 20.71 3.33
CA VAL A 193 -9.93 20.32 1.92
C VAL A 193 -9.79 18.81 1.77
N GLU A 194 -10.71 18.20 1.02
CA GLU A 194 -10.72 16.77 0.74
C GLU A 194 -9.65 16.39 -0.29
N LEU A 195 -8.82 15.42 0.05
CA LEU A 195 -7.69 14.96 -0.77
C LEU A 195 -7.85 13.50 -1.25
N GLY A 196 -8.96 12.84 -0.92
CA GLY A 196 -9.29 11.48 -1.32
C GLY A 196 -9.34 10.53 -0.13
N TRP A 197 -9.18 9.24 -0.36
CA TRP A 197 -9.41 8.21 0.67
C TRP A 197 -8.22 7.28 0.87
N VAL A 198 -8.15 6.72 2.08
CA VAL A 198 -7.30 5.56 2.39
C VAL A 198 -7.76 4.36 1.55
N PRO A 199 -6.85 3.57 0.96
CA PRO A 199 -7.21 2.35 0.26
C PRO A 199 -7.98 1.37 1.17
N ASP A 200 -9.08 0.82 0.68
CA ASP A 200 -10.01 -0.01 1.49
C ASP A 200 -9.33 -1.14 2.25
N LEU A 201 -8.37 -1.84 1.62
CA LEU A 201 -7.65 -2.94 2.26
C LEU A 201 -6.83 -2.49 3.48
N LEU A 202 -6.46 -1.22 3.59
CA LEU A 202 -5.71 -0.70 4.73
C LEU A 202 -6.61 -0.20 5.86
N LEU A 203 -7.94 -0.14 5.68
CA LEU A 203 -8.84 0.48 6.67
C LEU A 203 -8.78 -0.19 8.04
N ASP A 204 -8.78 -1.52 8.12
CA ASP A 204 -8.72 -2.20 9.42
C ASP A 204 -7.42 -1.88 10.17
N TYR A 205 -6.30 -1.81 9.44
CA TYR A 205 -5.02 -1.38 9.99
C TYR A 205 -5.06 0.08 10.45
N VAL A 206 -5.54 1.00 9.61
CA VAL A 206 -5.58 2.44 9.95
C VAL A 206 -6.50 2.71 11.15
N HIS A 207 -7.65 2.05 11.21
CA HIS A 207 -8.55 2.11 12.38
C HIS A 207 -7.90 1.53 13.63
N ALA A 208 -7.19 0.39 13.53
CA ALA A 208 -6.50 -0.20 14.68
C ALA A 208 -5.42 0.74 15.26
N VAL A 209 -4.66 1.44 14.41
CA VAL A 209 -3.67 2.43 14.86
C VAL A 209 -4.36 3.64 15.51
N ARG A 210 -5.37 4.24 14.85
CA ARG A 210 -6.12 5.40 15.38
C ARG A 210 -6.76 5.12 16.74
N ASN A 211 -7.23 3.89 16.96
CA ASN A 211 -7.91 3.51 18.20
C ASN A 211 -6.94 3.22 19.36
N HIS A 212 -5.66 2.95 19.07
CA HIS A 212 -4.70 2.59 20.11
C HIS A 212 -3.98 3.80 20.70
N ASN A 213 -3.48 4.70 19.85
CA ASN A 213 -2.74 5.89 20.27
C ASN A 213 -2.74 6.97 19.16
N LEU A 214 -2.00 8.06 19.38
CA LEU A 214 -1.74 9.07 18.37
C LEU A 214 -1.15 8.44 17.11
N ALA A 215 -1.75 8.81 15.98
CA ALA A 215 -1.37 8.39 14.66
C ALA A 215 -1.05 9.62 13.82
N ASP A 216 0.05 9.57 13.09
CA ASP A 216 0.49 10.63 12.21
C ASP A 216 0.26 10.22 10.76
N LEU A 217 -0.28 11.14 9.98
CA LEU A 217 -0.34 11.05 8.52
C LEU A 217 0.40 12.26 7.95
N HIS A 218 1.44 12.03 7.17
CA HIS A 218 2.17 13.12 6.51
C HIS A 218 2.36 12.88 5.03
N VAL A 219 2.55 13.99 4.30
CA VAL A 219 2.88 13.97 2.89
C VAL A 219 4.28 13.38 2.70
N ALA A 220 4.36 12.21 2.10
CA ALA A 220 5.62 11.54 1.80
C ALA A 220 6.15 11.91 0.40
N GLN A 221 5.27 12.23 -0.55
CA GLN A 221 5.64 12.69 -1.88
C GLN A 221 4.46 13.36 -2.59
N ILE A 222 4.76 14.38 -3.37
CA ILE A 222 3.83 15.04 -4.28
C ILE A 222 4.40 14.88 -5.69
N ASN A 223 3.61 14.29 -6.59
CA ASN A 223 3.97 14.19 -8.00
C ASN A 223 3.24 15.27 -8.81
N GLY A 224 3.88 15.72 -9.88
CA GLY A 224 3.35 16.74 -10.77
C GLY A 224 2.06 16.32 -11.49
N ALA A 225 1.45 17.28 -12.20
CA ALA A 225 0.21 17.06 -12.93
C ALA A 225 0.36 16.06 -14.11
N ASP A 226 1.59 15.84 -14.56
CA ASP A 226 1.98 14.83 -15.56
C ASP A 226 1.86 13.39 -15.03
N ALA A 227 1.88 13.20 -13.71
CA ALA A 227 1.66 11.89 -13.10
C ALA A 227 0.18 11.50 -13.14
N PRO A 228 -0.12 10.19 -13.31
CA PRO A 228 -1.49 9.69 -13.20
C PRO A 228 -2.15 10.13 -11.88
N PRO A 229 -3.45 10.53 -11.87
CA PRO A 229 -4.12 11.03 -10.68
C PRO A 229 -3.97 10.12 -9.44
N ASN A 230 -4.03 8.80 -9.62
CA ASN A 230 -3.88 7.82 -8.56
C ASN A 230 -2.45 7.67 -8.00
N LEU A 231 -1.49 8.42 -8.54
CA LEU A 231 -0.10 8.48 -8.09
C LEU A 231 0.29 9.91 -7.68
N ARG A 232 -0.64 10.89 -7.60
CA ARG A 232 -0.27 12.29 -7.33
C ARG A 232 0.15 12.56 -5.90
N LEU A 233 -0.56 12.00 -4.94
CA LEU A 233 -0.32 12.24 -3.52
C LEU A 233 0.03 10.93 -2.83
N ARG A 234 1.27 10.83 -2.35
CA ARG A 234 1.74 9.73 -1.52
C ARG A 234 1.88 10.19 -0.09
N VAL A 235 1.33 9.41 0.82
CA VAL A 235 1.33 9.69 2.25
C VAL A 235 1.95 8.53 3.00
N GLU A 236 2.55 8.84 4.13
CA GLU A 236 3.01 7.85 5.10
C GLU A 236 2.19 8.00 6.37
N PHE A 237 1.67 6.87 6.84
CA PHE A 237 0.86 6.75 8.03
C PHE A 237 1.62 5.92 9.05
N SER A 238 1.82 6.45 10.25
CA SER A 238 2.55 5.80 11.32
C SER A 238 1.89 6.00 12.67
N GLY A 239 2.23 5.13 13.61
CA GLY A 239 1.75 5.20 14.99
C GLY A 239 2.15 3.95 15.75
N PHE A 240 1.32 3.57 16.71
CA PHE A 240 1.50 2.37 17.51
C PHE A 240 0.29 1.46 17.42
N LEU A 241 0.53 0.16 17.44
CA LEU A 241 -0.48 -0.88 17.52
C LEU A 241 -0.47 -1.52 18.90
N ALA A 242 -1.64 -2.01 19.31
CA ALA A 242 -1.75 -2.83 20.50
C ALA A 242 -0.86 -4.08 20.36
N PRO A 243 -0.23 -4.55 21.46
CA PRO A 243 0.56 -5.77 21.45
C PRO A 243 -0.20 -6.95 20.85
N GLY A 244 0.46 -7.66 19.92
CA GLY A 244 -0.12 -8.84 19.25
C GLY A 244 -0.99 -8.54 18.02
N TYR A 245 -1.38 -7.28 17.77
CA TYR A 245 -2.01 -6.94 16.50
C TYR A 245 -1.02 -7.11 15.34
N GLN A 246 -1.43 -7.82 14.31
CA GLN A 246 -0.67 -7.97 13.08
C GLN A 246 -1.56 -7.64 11.87
N PRO A 247 -1.18 -6.68 11.03
CA PRO A 247 -1.87 -6.40 9.79
C PRO A 247 -2.02 -7.65 8.95
N PHE A 248 -3.18 -7.83 8.33
CA PHE A 248 -3.45 -8.94 7.43
C PHE A 248 -3.21 -10.32 8.07
N ARG A 249 -3.67 -10.47 9.31
CA ARG A 249 -3.74 -11.74 10.06
C ARG A 249 -5.14 -11.96 10.61
N GLY A 250 -5.44 -13.21 10.95
CA GLY A 250 -6.75 -13.66 11.40
C GLY A 250 -7.46 -14.53 10.36
N PRO A 251 -8.72 -14.94 10.62
CA PRO A 251 -9.46 -15.90 9.79
C PRO A 251 -9.56 -15.48 8.32
N ASP A 252 -9.77 -14.17 8.09
CA ASP A 252 -9.86 -13.55 6.78
C ASP A 252 -8.56 -13.53 5.97
N TRP A 253 -7.45 -13.94 6.58
CA TRP A 253 -6.10 -13.88 6.01
C TRP A 253 -5.39 -15.23 6.05
N GLU A 254 -6.09 -16.30 6.41
CA GLU A 254 -5.55 -17.65 6.38
C GLU A 254 -5.18 -18.05 4.95
N ILE A 255 -3.93 -18.48 4.79
CA ILE A 255 -3.45 -19.04 3.52
C ILE A 255 -3.90 -20.50 3.46
N SER A 256 -4.26 -20.98 2.27
CA SER A 256 -4.58 -22.40 2.07
C SER A 256 -3.42 -23.30 2.53
N PRO A 257 -3.68 -24.44 3.21
CA PRO A 257 -2.63 -25.36 3.61
C PRO A 257 -1.87 -25.88 2.39
N ASP A 258 -0.54 -25.92 2.48
CA ASP A 258 0.31 -26.40 1.38
C ASP A 258 0.07 -27.89 1.19
N ARG A 259 -0.64 -28.26 0.12
CA ARG A 259 -0.80 -29.65 -0.26
C ARG A 259 0.49 -30.09 -0.94
N THR A 260 1.47 -30.49 -0.14
CA THR A 260 2.68 -31.15 -0.66
C THR A 260 2.22 -32.40 -1.39
N MET A 261 2.45 -32.46 -2.71
CA MET A 261 2.37 -33.73 -3.45
C MET A 261 3.52 -34.63 -3.02
#